data_AF-A0A7X6A7Y1-F1
#
_entry.id   AF-A0A7X6A7Y1-F1
#
_cell.length_a   1.000
_cell.length_b   1.000
_cell.length_c   1.000
_cell.angle_alpha   90.00
_cell.angle_beta   90.00
_cell.angle_gamma   90.00
#
_symmetry.space_group_name_H-M   'P 1'
#
loop_
_entity.id
_entity.type
_entity.pdbx_description
1 polymer ?
#
loop_
_entity_poly.entity_id
_entity_poly.type
_entity_poly.pdbx_seq_one_letter_code
_entity_poly.pdbx_strand_id
1 'polypeptide(L)' 'SYIGDGNNVAVSLAQASAMVGAHFSIASPPGYRLPEEAMIASDELASASGATLRFVEDPREAVHEADVV' A
#
# COMPACT_ATOMS: atom_id res chain seq x y z
N SER A 1 6.96 -2.26 -2.41
CA SER A 1 5.78 -2.67 -3.19
C SER A 1 5.21 -3.96 -2.64
N TYR A 2 3.95 -4.23 -2.92
CA TYR A 2 3.28 -5.51 -2.70
C TYR A 2 2.46 -5.85 -3.94
N ILE A 3 2.48 -7.11 -4.39
CA ILE A 3 1.75 -7.53 -5.59
C ILE A 3 0.82 -8.69 -5.23
N GLY A 4 -0.47 -8.51 -5.46
CA GLY A 4 -1.46 -9.56 -5.26
C GLY A 4 -2.68 -9.10 -4.49
N ASP A 5 -3.16 -9.95 -3.60
CA ASP A 5 -4.42 -9.74 -2.88
C ASP A 5 -4.28 -8.70 -1.76
N GLY A 6 -5.27 -7.81 -1.65
CA GLY A 6 -5.48 -6.85 -0.57
C GLY A 6 -5.94 -7.51 0.73
N ASN A 7 -5.27 -8.59 1.10
CA ASN A 7 -5.52 -9.37 2.30
C ASN A 7 -5.05 -8.64 3.56
N ASN A 8 -5.19 -9.32 4.71
CA ASN A 8 -4.74 -8.79 6.00
C ASN A 8 -3.23 -8.47 6.05
N VAL A 9 -2.37 -9.23 5.36
CA VAL A 9 -0.93 -8.95 5.30
C VAL A 9 -0.66 -7.66 4.54
N ALA A 10 -1.32 -7.45 3.41
CA ALA A 10 -1.23 -6.20 2.65
C ALA A 10 -1.68 -5.00 3.49
N VAL A 11 -2.79 -5.15 4.24
CA VAL A 11 -3.28 -4.12 5.17
C VAL A 11 -2.27 -3.81 6.27
N SER A 12 -1.77 -4.83 6.96
CA SER A 12 -0.77 -4.64 8.02
C SER A 12 0.52 -4.03 7.50
N LEU A 13 0.97 -4.41 6.30
CA LEU A 13 2.18 -3.88 5.70
C LEU A 13 2.01 -2.43 5.25
N ALA A 14 0.86 -2.06 4.68
CA ALA A 14 0.55 -0.68 4.34
C ALA A 14 0.57 0.23 5.58
N GLN A 15 -0.09 -0.18 6.66
CA GLN A 15 -0.13 0.56 7.93
C GLN A 15 1.25 0.65 8.57
N ALA A 16 2.00 -0.45 8.63
CA ALA A 16 3.35 -0.45 9.20
C ALA A 16 4.29 0.47 8.41
N SER A 17 4.24 0.40 7.07
CA SER A 17 5.02 1.28 6.18
C SER A 17 4.67 2.74 6.40
N ALA A 18 3.37 3.05 6.46
CA ALA A 18 2.86 4.37 6.76
C ALA A 18 3.36 4.89 8.11
N MET A 19 3.33 4.08 9.18
CA MET A 19 3.78 4.49 10.51
C MET A 19 5.29 4.82 10.59
N VAL A 20 6.12 4.10 9.83
CA VAL A 20 7.59 4.29 9.86
C VAL A 20 8.10 5.28 8.81
N GLY A 21 7.21 5.89 8.02
CA GLY A 21 7.59 6.85 6.96
C GLY A 21 8.06 6.19 5.67
N ALA A 22 7.84 4.88 5.48
CA ALA A 22 8.21 4.18 4.25
C ALA A 22 7.11 4.36 3.18
N HIS A 23 7.53 4.64 1.94
CA HIS A 23 6.61 4.66 0.81
C HIS A 23 6.14 3.24 0.48
N PHE A 24 4.83 3.09 0.27
CA PHE A 24 4.23 1.79 -0.01
C PHE A 24 3.35 1.89 -1.25
N SER A 25 3.48 0.88 -2.10
CA SER A 25 2.63 0.71 -3.28
C SER A 25 2.11 -0.71 -3.31
N ILE A 26 0.86 -0.87 -3.71
CA ILE A 26 0.27 -2.18 -3.97
C ILE A 26 -0.40 -2.21 -5.34
N ALA A 27 -0.14 -3.28 -6.08
CA ALA A 27 -0.96 -3.64 -7.24
C ALA A 27 -1.88 -4.81 -6.90
N SER A 28 -3.19 -4.58 -7.06
CA SER A 28 -4.21 -5.60 -6.84
C SER A 28 -5.24 -5.60 -7.98
N PRO A 29 -5.69 -6.77 -8.46
CA PRO A 29 -6.72 -6.83 -9.48
C PRO A 29 -8.07 -6.31 -8.95
N PRO A 30 -8.99 -5.86 -9.83
CA PRO A 30 -10.34 -5.50 -9.45
C PRO A 30 -11.02 -6.62 -8.64
N GLY A 31 -11.65 -6.26 -7.52
CA GLY A 31 -12.29 -7.21 -6.59
C GLY A 31 -11.37 -7.77 -5.50
N TYR A 32 -10.06 -7.52 -5.56
CA TYR A 32 -9.07 -7.94 -4.55
C TYR A 32 -8.27 -6.75 -3.99
N ARG A 33 -8.81 -5.53 -4.07
CA ARG A 33 -8.17 -4.33 -3.52
C ARG A 33 -8.25 -4.36 -1.99
N LEU A 34 -7.41 -3.55 -1.33
CA LEU A 34 -7.57 -3.32 0.10
C LEU A 34 -8.99 -2.82 0.39
N PRO A 35 -9.57 -3.19 1.55
CA PRO A 35 -10.78 -2.56 2.04
C PRO A 35 -10.59 -1.04 2.14
N GLU A 36 -11.61 -0.28 1.75
CA GLU A 36 -11.57 1.19 1.74
C GLU A 36 -11.21 1.78 3.11
N GLU A 37 -11.76 1.20 4.18
CA GLU A 37 -11.45 1.59 5.57
C GLU A 37 -9.96 1.43 5.91
N ALA A 38 -9.31 0.38 5.38
CA ALA A 38 -7.88 0.16 5.58
C ALA A 38 -7.03 1.15 4.78
N MET A 39 -7.46 1.54 3.59
CA MET A 39 -6.80 2.57 2.79
C MET A 39 -6.84 3.91 3.52
N ILE A 40 -8.03 4.33 3.97
CA ILE A 40 -8.22 5.59 4.72
C ILE A 40 -7.36 5.61 5.99
N ALA A 41 -7.41 4.56 6.80
CA ALA A 41 -6.60 4.47 8.02
C ALA A 41 -5.09 4.52 7.73
N SER A 42 -4.65 3.93 6.62
CA SER A 42 -3.23 3.96 6.23
C SER A 42 -2.81 5.35 5.75
N ASP A 43 -3.66 6.06 5.00
CA ASP A 43 -3.39 7.44 4.55
C ASP A 43 -3.32 8.45 5.71
N GLU A 44 -4.15 8.27 6.74
CA GLU A 44 -4.08 9.06 7.98
C GLU A 44 -2.72 8.88 8.68
N LEU A 45 -2.23 7.64 8.76
CA LEU A 45 -0.91 7.34 9.32
C LEU A 45 0.22 7.92 8.46
N ALA A 46 0.09 7.82 7.14
CA ALA A 46 1.08 8.34 6.20
C ALA A 46 1.20 9.87 6.28
N SER A 47 0.10 10.57 6.53
CA SER A 47 0.08 12.03 6.72
C SER A 47 0.92 12.48 7.92
N ALA A 48 1.00 11.65 8.97
CA ALA A 48 1.82 11.96 10.15
C ALA A 48 3.32 11.69 9.94
N SER A 49 3.68 10.75 9.07
CA SER A 49 5.06 10.34 8.84
C SER A 49 5.70 10.94 7.59
N GLY A 50 4.90 11.49 6.67
CA GLY A 50 5.34 11.91 5.34
C GLY A 50 5.46 10.77 4.34
N ALA A 51 4.99 9.56 4.67
CA ALA A 51 4.93 8.44 3.73
C ALA A 51 3.97 8.74 2.57
N THR A 52 4.11 7.98 1.48
CA THR A 52 3.18 8.02 0.34
C THR A 52 2.68 6.63 0.10
N LEU A 53 1.35 6.49 -0.02
CA LEU A 53 0.69 5.24 -0.34
C LEU A 53 0.12 5.30 -1.76
N ARG A 54 0.33 4.25 -2.53
CA ARG A 54 -0.20 4.11 -3.90
C ARG A 54 -0.95 2.80 -4.04
N PHE A 55 -2.20 2.88 -4.48
CA PHE A 55 -3.06 1.73 -4.72
C PHE A 55 -3.38 1.69 -6.21
N VAL A 56 -2.80 0.73 -6.93
CA VAL A 56 -2.84 0.67 -8.40
C VAL A 56 -3.30 -0.72 -8.86
N GLU A 57 -3.55 -0.87 -10.15
CA GLU A 57 -3.90 -2.18 -10.74
C GLU A 57 -2.72 -2.83 -11.47
N ASP A 58 -1.87 -2.03 -12.14
CA ASP A 58 -0.74 -2.55 -12.89
C ASP A 58 0.44 -2.88 -11.95
N PRO A 59 0.88 -4.14 -11.86
CA PRO A 59 2.07 -4.49 -11.07
C PRO A 59 3.32 -3.75 -11.53
N ARG A 60 3.44 -3.40 -12.82
CA ARG A 60 4.59 -2.65 -13.34
C ARG A 60 4.63 -1.23 -12.77
N GLU A 61 3.45 -0.63 -12.59
CA GLU A 61 3.33 0.67 -11.95
C GLU A 61 3.70 0.60 -10.47
N ALA A 62 3.26 -0.45 -9.75
CA ALA A 62 3.55 -0.61 -8.34
C ALA A 62 5.04 -0.86 -8.05
N VAL A 63 5.76 -1.61 -8.89
CA VAL A 63 7.19 -1.91 -8.68
C VAL A 63 8.14 -0.83 -9.18
N HIS A 64 7.62 0.23 -9.82
CA HIS A 64 8.47 1.32 -10.30
C HIS A 64 9.19 1.99 -9.13
N GLU A 65 10.53 1.97 -9.18
CA GLU A 65 11.43 2.51 -8.14
C GLU A 65 11.30 1.83 -6.75
N ALA A 66 10.82 0.59 -6.70
CA ALA A 66 10.69 -0.14 -5.45
C ALA A 66 12.03 -0.70 -4.94
N ASP A 67 12.38 -0.40 -3.69
CA ASP A 67 13.51 -1.02 -2.99
C ASP A 67 13.23 -2.47 -2.56
N VAL A 68 11.96 -2.77 -2.27
CA VAL A 68 11.45 -4.07 -1.82
C VAL A 68 10.16 -4.38 -2.57
N VAL A 69 9.99 -5.63 -3.02
CA VAL A 69 8.78 -6.12 -3.71
C VAL A 69 8.20 -7.32 -2.96
#